data_AF-B3EYG0-F1
#
_entry.id   AF-B3EYG0-F1
#
_cell.length_a   1.000
_cell.length_b   1.000
_cell.length_c   1.000
_cell.angle_alpha   90.00
_cell.angle_beta   90.00
_cell.angle_gamma   90.00
#
_symmetry.space_group_name_H-M   'P 1'
#
loop_
_entity.id
_entity.type
_entity.pdbx_description
1 polymer ?
#
loop_
_entity_poly.entity_id
_entity_poly.type
_entity_poly.pdbx_seq_one_letter_code
_entity_poly.pdbx_strand_id
1 'polypeptide(L)'
;MLKDFNQFLIRTLAFVFAFGIFLTTGVGIAKADYLVKGGKITNVQNTSSNGDNYAVSISGGFGPCADRVIILPTSGVINRDIHMRGYEAALTALSNGFLVDIYDYTGSSCSNGGQLTITNQLGKLISN
;
A
#
# COMPACT_ATOMS: atom_id res chain seq x y z
N MET A 1 57.90 -15.76 -5.67
CA MET A 1 56.88 -16.83 -5.72
C MET A 1 56.02 -16.91 -4.47
N LEU A 2 56.54 -17.20 -3.27
CA LEU A 2 55.68 -17.31 -2.07
C LEU A 2 55.12 -15.95 -1.56
N LYS A 3 55.89 -14.86 -1.69
CA LYS A 3 55.46 -13.50 -1.31
C LYS A 3 54.37 -12.93 -2.21
N ASP A 4 54.44 -13.22 -3.51
CA ASP A 4 53.53 -12.69 -4.52
C ASP A 4 52.12 -13.32 -4.40
N PHE A 5 52.08 -14.61 -4.04
CA PHE A 5 50.83 -15.34 -3.80
C PHE A 5 50.08 -14.83 -2.55
N ASN A 6 50.81 -14.53 -1.47
CA ASN A 6 50.22 -13.94 -0.26
C ASN A 6 49.67 -12.53 -0.51
N GLN A 7 50.36 -11.74 -1.33
CA GLN A 7 49.91 -10.38 -1.67
C GLN A 7 48.67 -10.40 -2.57
N PHE A 8 48.56 -11.38 -3.47
CA PHE A 8 47.38 -11.63 -4.29
C PHE A 8 46.17 -12.04 -3.44
N LEU A 9 46.34 -12.97 -2.49
CA LEU A 9 45.26 -13.40 -1.59
C LEU A 9 44.76 -12.28 -0.67
N ILE A 10 45.66 -11.48 -0.09
CA ILE A 10 45.30 -10.36 0.80
C ILE A 10 44.53 -9.27 0.05
N ARG A 11 44.93 -8.97 -1.20
CA ARG A 11 44.24 -7.98 -2.06
C ARG A 11 42.85 -8.46 -2.50
N THR A 12 42.71 -9.77 -2.75
CA THR A 12 41.43 -10.36 -3.17
C THR A 12 40.44 -10.43 -1.98
N LEU A 13 40.92 -10.75 -0.78
CA LEU A 13 40.09 -10.71 0.44
C LEU A 13 39.61 -9.29 0.77
N ALA A 14 40.46 -8.27 0.64
CA ALA A 14 40.06 -6.88 0.87
C ALA A 14 38.99 -6.40 -0.13
N PHE A 15 39.06 -6.86 -1.39
CA PHE A 15 38.08 -6.53 -2.42
C PHE A 15 36.71 -7.19 -2.15
N VAL A 16 36.70 -8.45 -1.70
CA VAL A 16 35.47 -9.16 -1.30
C VAL A 16 34.85 -8.54 -0.05
N PHE A 17 35.65 -8.04 0.89
CA PHE A 17 35.15 -7.38 2.10
C PHE A 17 34.57 -5.98 1.81
N ALA A 18 35.16 -5.22 0.89
CA ALA A 18 34.67 -3.90 0.48
C ALA A 18 33.41 -3.97 -0.42
N PHE A 19 33.28 -5.02 -1.25
CA PHE A 19 32.10 -5.20 -2.12
C PHE A 19 31.00 -6.10 -1.53
N GLY A 20 31.34 -7.00 -0.60
CA GLY A 20 30.38 -7.94 -0.01
C GLY A 20 29.43 -7.32 1.03
N ILE A 21 29.80 -6.19 1.62
CA ILE A 21 29.01 -5.52 2.67
C ILE A 21 27.85 -4.67 2.09
N PHE A 22 27.86 -4.39 0.78
CA PHE A 22 26.81 -3.55 0.17
C PHE A 22 25.53 -4.31 -0.23
N LEU A 23 25.49 -5.65 -0.07
CA LEU A 23 24.36 -6.48 -0.50
C LEU A 23 23.36 -6.84 0.61
N THR A 24 23.55 -6.38 1.86
CA THR A 24 22.75 -6.84 3.01
C THR A 24 21.70 -5.86 3.55
N THR A 25 21.62 -4.62 3.04
CA THR A 25 20.72 -3.58 3.61
C THR A 25 19.38 -3.40 2.88
N GLY A 26 19.07 -4.23 1.89
CA GLY A 26 17.92 -4.06 1.01
C GLY A 26 16.65 -4.85 1.36
N VAL A 27 16.40 -5.24 2.61
CA VAL A 27 15.09 -5.79 2.99
C VAL A 27 14.10 -4.65 3.17
N GLY A 28 13.50 -4.22 2.08
CA GLY A 28 12.29 -3.38 2.12
C GLY A 28 11.19 -4.17 2.81
N ILE A 29 10.91 -3.86 4.08
CA ILE A 29 9.80 -4.47 4.81
C ILE A 29 8.53 -3.94 4.16
N ALA A 30 7.92 -4.76 3.31
CA ALA A 30 6.57 -4.58 2.81
C ALA A 30 5.61 -4.51 4.01
N LYS A 31 5.35 -3.29 4.49
CA LYS A 31 4.53 -3.07 5.68
C LYS A 31 3.09 -2.83 5.24
N ALA A 32 2.24 -3.81 5.47
CA ALA A 32 0.80 -3.66 5.33
C ALA A 32 0.29 -2.55 6.26
N ASP A 33 -0.40 -1.55 5.71
CA ASP A 33 -0.83 -0.38 6.47
C ASP A 33 -2.17 0.18 5.97
N TYR A 34 -2.79 0.99 6.83
CA TYR A 34 -3.96 1.76 6.44
C TYR A 34 -3.54 2.90 5.51
N LEU A 35 -4.07 2.88 4.29
CA LEU A 35 -3.92 3.94 3.31
C LEU A 35 -4.65 5.20 3.77
N VAL A 36 -5.85 5.03 4.34
CA VAL A 36 -6.62 6.08 5.02
C VAL A 36 -7.53 5.48 6.08
N LYS A 37 -7.73 6.21 7.18
CA LYS A 37 -8.75 5.95 8.20
C LYS A 37 -9.69 7.14 8.32
N GLY A 38 -11.00 6.88 8.36
CA GLY A 38 -12.04 7.89 8.52
C GLY A 38 -12.10 8.89 7.36
N GLY A 39 -11.73 8.48 6.15
CA GLY A 39 -11.82 9.32 4.95
C GLY A 39 -13.23 9.28 4.36
N LYS A 40 -13.63 10.34 3.64
CA LYS A 40 -14.90 10.37 2.90
C LYS A 40 -14.65 10.12 1.41
N ILE A 41 -15.36 9.17 0.81
CA ILE A 41 -15.33 8.98 -0.65
C ILE A 41 -16.12 10.11 -1.31
N THR A 42 -15.48 10.82 -2.24
CA THR A 42 -16.08 11.92 -3.01
C THR A 42 -16.35 11.55 -4.47
N ASN A 43 -15.68 10.50 -4.96
CA ASN A 43 -15.84 10.00 -6.32
C ASN A 43 -15.43 8.52 -6.41
N VAL A 44 -16.09 7.75 -7.26
CA VAL A 44 -15.74 6.36 -7.60
C VAL A 44 -15.64 6.25 -9.13
N GLN A 45 -14.51 5.76 -9.61
CA GLN A 45 -14.23 5.50 -11.02
C GLN A 45 -14.22 3.98 -11.23
N ASN A 46 -14.96 3.49 -12.23
CA ASN A 46 -15.01 2.06 -12.56
C ASN A 46 -13.66 1.50 -13.07
N THR A 47 -12.75 2.38 -13.49
CA THR A 47 -11.37 2.05 -13.87
C THR A 47 -10.45 3.27 -13.75
N SER A 48 -9.17 3.02 -13.53
CA SER A 48 -8.07 3.97 -13.67
C SER A 48 -7.15 3.52 -14.79
N SER A 49 -6.98 4.39 -15.79
CA SER A 49 -6.13 4.14 -16.97
C SER A 49 -6.45 2.84 -17.72
N ASN A 50 -7.75 2.46 -17.78
CA ASN A 50 -8.25 1.22 -18.40
C ASN A 50 -7.67 -0.08 -17.80
N GLY A 51 -7.17 -0.04 -16.56
CA GLY A 51 -6.72 -1.23 -15.84
C GLY A 51 -7.86 -2.03 -15.21
N ASP A 52 -7.57 -3.28 -14.82
CA ASP A 52 -8.45 -4.14 -14.01
C ASP A 52 -8.41 -3.69 -12.54
N ASN A 53 -9.02 -2.54 -12.30
CA ASN A 53 -9.06 -1.84 -11.02
C ASN A 53 -10.28 -0.93 -10.97
N TYR A 54 -10.62 -0.41 -9.80
CA TYR A 54 -11.42 0.80 -9.66
C TYR A 54 -10.62 1.82 -8.85
N ALA A 55 -11.02 3.09 -8.89
CA ALA A 55 -10.35 4.13 -8.11
C ALA A 55 -11.36 4.97 -7.32
N VAL A 56 -10.96 5.40 -6.13
CA VAL A 56 -11.77 6.25 -5.26
C VAL A 56 -11.02 7.53 -4.95
N SER A 57 -11.71 8.67 -5.01
CA SER A 57 -11.17 9.93 -4.48
C SER A 57 -11.59 10.07 -3.03
N ILE A 58 -10.62 10.32 -2.15
CA ILE A 58 -10.85 10.49 -0.72
C ILE A 58 -10.69 11.95 -0.33
N SER A 59 -11.51 12.42 0.62
CA SER A 59 -11.32 13.69 1.32
C SER A 59 -11.28 13.48 2.83
N GLY A 60 -10.34 14.14 3.49
CA GLY A 60 -10.08 14.04 4.93
C GLY A 60 -9.54 12.67 5.36
N GLY A 61 -9.68 12.39 6.66
CA GLY A 61 -9.14 11.19 7.30
C GLY A 61 -7.66 11.30 7.67
N PHE A 62 -7.07 10.18 8.08
CA PHE A 62 -5.65 10.08 8.44
C PHE A 62 -4.99 8.93 7.69
N GLY A 63 -3.80 9.15 7.14
CA GLY A 63 -3.03 8.13 6.43
C GLY A 63 -2.26 8.70 5.24
N PRO A 64 -1.38 7.91 4.60
CA PRO A 64 -0.57 8.36 3.46
C PRO A 64 -1.41 8.73 2.22
N CYS A 65 -2.67 8.27 2.15
CA CYS A 65 -3.58 8.52 1.04
C CYS A 65 -4.79 9.38 1.42
N ALA A 66 -4.73 10.10 2.54
CA ALA A 66 -5.70 11.17 2.83
C ALA A 66 -5.64 12.25 1.73
N ASP A 67 -6.80 12.76 1.32
CA ASP A 67 -6.96 13.77 0.25
C ASP A 67 -6.34 13.37 -1.11
N ARG A 68 -6.29 12.06 -1.39
CA ARG A 68 -5.73 11.51 -2.65
C ARG A 68 -6.70 10.56 -3.33
N VAL A 69 -6.36 10.21 -4.57
CA VAL A 69 -6.97 9.08 -5.28
C VAL A 69 -6.29 7.79 -4.83
N ILE A 70 -7.09 6.78 -4.51
CA ILE A 70 -6.64 5.44 -4.19
C ILE A 70 -7.10 4.51 -5.31
N ILE A 71 -6.18 3.76 -5.90
CA ILE A 71 -6.47 2.70 -6.89
C ILE A 71 -6.55 1.37 -6.14
N LEU A 72 -7.63 0.64 -6.41
CA LEU A 72 -7.91 -0.67 -5.85
C LEU A 72 -7.88 -1.68 -7.01
N PRO A 73 -6.70 -2.28 -7.29
CA PRO A 73 -6.57 -3.28 -8.35
C PRO A 73 -7.11 -4.64 -7.90
N THR A 74 -7.55 -5.46 -8.86
CA THR A 74 -7.94 -6.85 -8.57
C THR A 74 -6.80 -7.63 -7.90
N SER A 75 -5.53 -7.30 -8.22
CA SER A 75 -4.34 -7.88 -7.59
C SER A 75 -4.10 -7.47 -6.13
N GLY A 76 -4.78 -6.44 -5.64
CA GLY A 76 -4.71 -6.01 -4.24
C GLY A 76 -5.46 -6.94 -3.28
N VAL A 77 -6.20 -7.91 -3.81
CA VAL A 77 -6.97 -8.91 -3.07
C VAL A 77 -6.81 -10.30 -3.69
N ILE A 78 -7.24 -11.34 -2.97
CA ILE A 78 -7.01 -12.74 -3.38
C ILE A 78 -7.82 -13.16 -4.62
N ASN A 79 -8.98 -12.54 -4.87
CA ASN A 79 -9.84 -12.88 -6.01
C ASN A 79 -10.80 -11.75 -6.39
N ARG A 80 -11.39 -11.91 -7.58
CA ARG A 80 -12.31 -10.93 -8.20
C ARG A 80 -13.59 -10.71 -7.39
N ASP A 81 -14.12 -11.72 -6.70
CA ASP A 81 -15.34 -11.55 -5.91
C ASP A 81 -15.13 -10.62 -4.72
N ILE A 82 -13.97 -10.69 -4.05
CA ILE A 82 -13.61 -9.72 -2.99
C ILE A 82 -13.50 -8.32 -3.57
N HIS A 83 -12.87 -8.16 -4.74
CA HIS A 83 -12.72 -6.88 -5.41
C HIS A 83 -14.07 -6.25 -5.75
N MET A 84 -15.01 -7.03 -6.30
CA MET A 84 -16.38 -6.57 -6.60
C MET A 84 -17.13 -6.13 -5.34
N ARG A 85 -17.05 -6.89 -4.23
CA ARG A 85 -17.64 -6.46 -2.95
C ARG A 85 -17.03 -5.16 -2.44
N GLY A 86 -15.74 -4.95 -2.63
CA GLY A 86 -15.06 -3.70 -2.32
C GLY A 86 -15.59 -2.51 -3.14
N TYR A 87 -15.83 -2.72 -4.43
CA TYR A 87 -16.43 -1.73 -5.32
C TYR A 87 -17.86 -1.37 -4.89
N GLU A 88 -18.70 -2.36 -4.60
CA GLU A 88 -20.06 -2.13 -4.09
C GLU A 88 -20.08 -1.37 -2.76
N ALA A 89 -19.14 -1.69 -1.85
CA ALA A 89 -18.97 -0.97 -0.60
C ALA A 89 -18.52 0.49 -0.85
N ALA A 90 -17.64 0.74 -1.83
CA ALA A 90 -17.24 2.09 -2.22
C ALA A 90 -18.43 2.92 -2.73
N LEU A 91 -19.26 2.34 -3.61
CA LEU A 91 -20.47 2.99 -4.11
C LEU A 91 -21.49 3.25 -2.99
N THR A 92 -21.64 2.31 -2.07
CA THR A 92 -22.50 2.46 -0.89
C THR A 92 -22.03 3.61 0.00
N ALA A 93 -20.74 3.68 0.29
CA ALA A 93 -20.16 4.76 1.10
C ALA A 93 -20.28 6.12 0.41
N LEU A 94 -20.02 6.20 -0.90
CA LEU A 94 -20.23 7.42 -1.69
C LEU A 94 -21.69 7.89 -1.61
N SER A 95 -22.63 6.98 -1.83
CA SER A 95 -24.06 7.30 -1.91
C SER A 95 -24.66 7.75 -0.58
N ASN A 96 -24.18 7.17 0.53
CA ASN A 96 -24.69 7.47 1.88
C ASN A 96 -23.84 8.50 2.64
N GLY A 97 -22.70 8.92 2.07
CA GLY A 97 -21.78 9.85 2.73
C GLY A 97 -21.08 9.26 3.95
N PHE A 98 -20.92 7.94 4.03
CA PHE A 98 -20.22 7.27 5.12
C PHE A 98 -18.71 7.52 5.07
N LEU A 99 -18.07 7.34 6.22
CA LEU A 99 -16.61 7.30 6.29
C LEU A 99 -16.12 5.92 5.89
N VAL A 100 -14.86 5.85 5.46
CA VAL A 100 -14.19 4.61 5.11
C VAL A 100 -12.79 4.54 5.68
N ASP A 101 -12.39 3.31 5.97
CA ASP A 101 -11.01 2.93 6.16
C ASP A 101 -10.58 2.08 4.95
N ILE A 102 -9.41 2.36 4.39
CA ILE A 102 -8.85 1.62 3.26
C ILE A 102 -7.47 1.10 3.64
N TYR A 103 -7.22 -0.17 3.36
CA TYR A 103 -6.02 -0.91 3.77
C TYR A 103 -5.32 -1.56 2.57
N ASP A 104 -3.99 -1.59 2.59
CA ASP A 104 -3.13 -2.30 1.65
C ASP A 104 -2.40 -3.43 2.41
N TYR A 105 -2.57 -4.68 1.96
CA TYR A 105 -2.00 -5.87 2.59
C TYR A 105 -0.49 -6.05 2.35
N THR A 106 0.11 -5.23 1.50
CA THR A 106 1.49 -5.39 1.03
C THR A 106 2.33 -4.13 1.21
N GLY A 107 1.72 -3.00 1.56
CA GLY A 107 2.42 -1.73 1.61
C GLY A 107 1.57 -0.57 2.08
N SER A 108 1.96 0.61 1.62
CA SER A 108 1.31 1.90 1.92
C SER A 108 1.10 2.73 0.64
N SER A 109 1.05 2.08 -0.52
CA SER A 109 0.90 2.75 -1.81
C SER A 109 -0.57 3.07 -2.09
N CYS A 110 -0.85 4.31 -2.51
CA CYS A 110 -2.19 4.68 -2.98
C CYS A 110 -2.57 4.00 -4.31
N SER A 111 -1.72 3.14 -4.87
CA SER A 111 -2.01 2.38 -6.10
C SER A 111 -2.32 0.90 -5.86
N ASN A 112 -2.43 0.47 -4.61
CA ASN A 112 -2.58 -0.95 -4.27
C ASN A 112 -3.54 -1.20 -3.09
N GLY A 113 -4.64 -0.44 -3.02
CA GLY A 113 -5.67 -0.68 -1.99
C GLY A 113 -6.33 -2.04 -2.16
N GLY A 114 -6.53 -2.76 -1.04
CA GLY A 114 -7.12 -4.10 -1.04
C GLY A 114 -8.47 -4.15 -0.33
N GLN A 115 -8.53 -3.68 0.92
CA GLN A 115 -9.75 -3.71 1.72
C GLN A 115 -10.34 -2.31 1.89
N LEU A 116 -11.66 -2.21 1.73
CA LEU A 116 -12.44 -1.03 2.06
C LEU A 116 -13.45 -1.40 3.14
N THR A 117 -13.50 -0.63 4.22
CA THR A 117 -14.44 -0.83 5.32
C THR A 117 -15.23 0.44 5.54
N ILE A 118 -16.57 0.32 5.48
CA ILE A 118 -17.47 1.43 5.80
C ILE A 118 -17.48 1.61 7.31
N THR A 119 -17.13 2.80 7.78
CA THR A 119 -17.16 3.18 9.20
C THR A 119 -18.25 4.20 9.44
N ASN A 120 -19.06 3.97 10.47
CA ASN A 120 -20.19 4.83 10.78
C ASN A 120 -19.74 6.00 11.69
N GLN A 121 -20.20 7.22 11.40
CA GLN A 121 -19.89 8.44 12.18
C GLN A 121 -20.37 8.35 13.64
N LEU A 122 -21.34 7.48 13.93
CA LEU A 122 -21.91 7.29 15.27
C LEU A 122 -20.87 6.88 16.33
N GLY A 123 -19.78 6.18 15.98
CA GLY A 123 -18.75 5.81 16.95
C GLY A 123 -17.92 6.99 17.47
N LYS A 124 -17.87 8.11 16.73
CA LYS A 124 -17.07 9.29 17.11
C LYS A 124 -17.82 10.25 18.03
N LEU A 125 -19.16 10.15 18.10
CA LEU A 125 -20.01 10.99 18.95
C LEU A 125 -20.24 10.42 20.36
N ILE A 126 -19.87 9.15 20.62
CA ILE A 126 -20.09 8.47 21.92
C ILE A 126 -18.77 8.33 22.71
N SER A 127 -17.67 8.89 22.22
CA SER A 127 -16.34 8.76 22.82
C SER A 127 -15.78 10.09 23.38
N ASN A 128 -16.64 11.08 23.66
CA ASN A 128 -16.30 12.31 24.39
C ASN A 128 -17.15 12.42 25.66
#